data_AF-A0A969BCL7-F1
#
_entry.id   AF-A0A969BCL7-F1
#
_cell.length_a   1.000
_cell.length_b   1.000
_cell.length_c   1.000
_cell.angle_alpha   90.00
_cell.angle_beta   90.00
_cell.angle_gamma   90.00
#
_symmetry.space_group_name_H-M   'P 1'
#
loop_
_entity.id
_entity.type
_entity.pdbx_description
1 polymer ?
#
loop_
_entity_poly.entity_id
_entity_poly.type
_entity_poly.pdbx_seq_one_letter_code
_entity_poly.pdbx_strand_id
1 'polypeptide(L)'
;MFDAYGEVEKALEESNLTERELKIDQIKWNWLENNTFFHYFSMERVFAFTVQLSILSRWATLEETKGAEIFKETLRSLEKSYVLPEEFTV
;
A
#
# COMPACT_ATOMS: atom_id res chain seq x y z
N MET A 1 -17.00 -14.44 7.09
CA MET A 1 -15.99 -14.80 6.07
C MET A 1 -15.54 -13.48 5.48
N PHE A 2 -14.41 -12.96 5.98
CA PHE A 2 -13.84 -11.61 5.75
C PHE A 2 -14.86 -10.50 5.43
N ASP A 3 -15.47 -9.92 6.47
CA ASP A 3 -16.45 -8.83 6.34
C ASP A 3 -15.88 -7.58 5.62
N ALA A 4 -14.55 -7.44 5.60
CA ALA A 4 -13.84 -6.39 4.87
C ALA A 4 -13.72 -6.63 3.34
N TYR A 5 -14.04 -7.82 2.82
CA TYR A 5 -13.81 -8.15 1.41
C TYR A 5 -14.57 -7.20 0.45
N GLY A 6 -15.84 -6.92 0.75
CA GLY A 6 -16.64 -6.01 -0.08
C GLY A 6 -16.18 -4.55 -0.01
N GLU A 7 -15.55 -4.14 1.09
CA GLU A 7 -14.95 -2.80 1.19
C GLU A 7 -13.66 -2.70 0.37
N VAL A 8 -12.85 -3.77 0.36
CA VAL A 8 -11.64 -3.84 -0.46
C VAL A 8 -11.99 -3.82 -1.94
N GLU A 9 -13.00 -4.58 -2.36
CA GLU A 9 -13.45 -4.60 -3.76
C GLU A 9 -13.85 -3.20 -4.25
N LYS A 10 -14.63 -2.46 -3.45
CA LYS A 10 -14.97 -1.06 -3.73
C LYS A 10 -13.77 -0.13 -3.73
N ALA A 11 -12.81 -0.35 -2.83
CA ALA A 11 -11.59 0.44 -2.82
C ALA A 11 -10.77 0.25 -4.11
N LEU A 12 -10.73 -0.97 -4.66
CA LEU A 12 -10.02 -1.28 -5.90
C LEU A 12 -10.62 -0.62 -7.14
N GLU A 13 -11.87 -0.19 -7.10
CA GLU A 13 -12.51 0.58 -8.18
C GLU A 13 -11.97 2.03 -8.25
N GLU A 14 -11.30 2.53 -7.22
CA GLU A 14 -10.75 3.89 -7.20
C GLU A 14 -9.66 4.06 -8.25
N SER A 15 -9.79 5.08 -9.10
CA SER A 15 -8.87 5.34 -10.23
C SER A 15 -7.53 5.90 -9.78
N ASN A 16 -7.52 6.75 -8.75
CA ASN A 16 -6.30 7.33 -8.22
C ASN A 16 -5.59 6.31 -7.32
N LEU A 17 -4.35 5.94 -7.68
CA LEU A 17 -3.58 4.93 -6.96
C LEU A 17 -3.34 5.31 -5.48
N THR A 18 -3.03 6.58 -5.21
CA THR A 18 -2.76 7.05 -3.85
C THR A 18 -4.01 7.00 -2.99
N GLU A 19 -5.16 7.39 -3.54
CA GLU A 19 -6.45 7.33 -2.84
C GLU A 19 -6.90 5.88 -2.63
N ARG A 20 -6.66 5.01 -3.60
CA ARG A 20 -6.87 3.56 -3.48
C ARG A 20 -6.06 2.98 -2.34
N GLU A 21 -4.77 3.27 -2.27
CA GLU A 21 -3.90 2.82 -1.19
C GLU A 21 -4.36 3.34 0.17
N LEU A 22 -4.75 4.62 0.26
CA LEU A 22 -5.25 5.22 1.48
C LEU A 22 -6.54 4.52 1.97
N LYS A 23 -7.50 4.25 1.07
CA LYS A 23 -8.73 3.52 1.39
C LYS A 23 -8.42 2.12 1.90
N ILE A 24 -7.52 1.39 1.26
CA ILE A 24 -7.12 0.04 1.70
C ILE A 24 -6.49 0.07 3.09
N ASP A 25 -5.62 1.04 3.36
CA ASP A 25 -5.01 1.18 4.69
C ASP A 25 -6.02 1.56 5.77
N GLN A 26 -7.01 2.39 5.45
CA GLN A 26 -8.12 2.70 6.36
C GLN A 26 -8.95 1.45 6.69
N ILE A 27 -9.26 0.61 5.69
CA ILE A 27 -9.97 -0.66 5.91
C ILE A 27 -9.17 -1.57 6.86
N LYS A 28 -7.85 -1.70 6.62
CA LYS A 28 -6.96 -2.47 7.52
C LYS A 28 -6.96 -1.89 8.93
N TRP A 29 -6.88 -0.57 9.06
CA TRP A 29 -6.87 0.12 10.35
C TRP A 29 -8.15 -0.17 11.15
N ASN A 30 -9.31 0.02 10.51
CA ASN A 30 -10.61 -0.24 11.13
C ASN A 30 -10.75 -1.71 11.54
N TRP A 31 -10.30 -2.62 10.69
CA TRP A 31 -10.29 -4.05 11.01
C TRP A 31 -9.44 -4.35 12.26
N LEU A 32 -8.23 -3.77 12.35
CA LEU A 32 -7.36 -3.94 13.52
C LEU A 32 -7.99 -3.37 14.80
N GLU A 33 -8.61 -2.20 14.73
CA GLU A 33 -9.29 -1.61 15.89
C GLU A 33 -10.45 -2.45 16.36
N ASN A 34 -11.31 -2.91 15.45
CA ASN A 34 -12.46 -3.75 15.78
C ASN A 34 -12.02 -5.09 16.41
N ASN A 35 -10.98 -5.72 15.87
CA ASN A 35 -10.49 -7.00 16.37
C ASN A 35 -9.66 -6.87 17.66
N THR A 36 -9.17 -5.67 17.98
CA THR A 36 -8.41 -5.43 19.23
C THR A 36 -9.16 -4.56 20.24
N PHE A 37 -10.43 -4.24 20.00
CA PHE A 37 -11.22 -3.35 20.86
C PHE A 37 -11.32 -3.87 22.30
N PHE A 38 -11.53 -5.18 22.47
CA PHE A 38 -11.61 -5.83 23.79
C PHE A 38 -10.24 -6.30 24.33
N HIS A 39 -9.16 -6.05 23.60
CA HIS A 39 -7.81 -6.47 23.92
C HIS A 39 -7.03 -5.33 24.60
N TYR A 40 -7.25 -5.11 25.90
CA TYR A 40 -6.66 -3.99 26.64
C TYR A 40 -5.14 -4.13 26.87
N PHE A 41 -4.69 -5.29 27.36
CA PHE A 41 -3.27 -5.60 27.60
C PHE A 41 -2.98 -7.03 27.16
N SER A 42 -2.78 -7.21 25.86
CA SER A 42 -2.53 -8.51 25.25
C SER A 42 -1.54 -8.40 24.09
N MET A 43 -0.98 -9.52 23.66
CA MET A 43 -0.02 -9.54 22.55
C MET A 43 -0.69 -9.09 21.24
N GLU A 44 -1.96 -9.42 21.04
CA GLU A 44 -2.78 -9.01 19.90
C GLU A 44 -2.81 -7.49 19.76
N ARG A 45 -2.92 -6.77 20.89
CA ARG A 45 -2.89 -5.30 20.91
C ARG A 45 -1.53 -4.74 20.51
N VAL A 46 -0.44 -5.37 20.95
CA VAL A 46 0.93 -4.99 20.58
C VAL A 46 1.16 -5.23 19.08
N PHE A 47 0.69 -6.36 18.54
CA PHE A 47 0.79 -6.64 17.11
C PHE A 47 -0.01 -5.65 16.27
N ALA A 48 -1.26 -5.37 16.64
CA ALA A 48 -2.08 -4.37 15.96
C ALA A 48 -1.41 -3.00 15.96
N PHE A 49 -0.87 -2.58 17.10
CA PHE A 49 -0.13 -1.33 17.22
C PHE A 49 1.11 -1.28 16.31
N THR A 50 1.84 -2.40 16.20
CA THR A 50 3.01 -2.50 15.30
C THR A 50 2.62 -2.32 13.84
N VAL A 51 1.49 -2.90 13.42
CA VAL A 51 0.97 -2.73 12.04
C VAL A 51 0.49 -1.30 11.82
N GLN A 52 -0.24 -0.71 12.77
CA GLN A 52 -0.68 0.69 12.72
C GLN A 52 0.51 1.66 12.59
N LEU A 53 1.57 1.45 13.38
CA LEU A 53 2.81 2.21 13.26
C LEU A 53 3.48 2.04 11.90
N SER A 54 3.49 0.83 11.34
CA SER A 54 4.07 0.57 10.02
C SER A 54 3.33 1.33 8.92
N ILE A 55 1.98 1.36 8.98
CA ILE A 55 1.15 2.16 8.07
C ILE A 55 1.50 3.63 8.21
N LEU A 56 1.52 4.17 9.44
CA LEU A 56 1.81 5.58 9.68
C LEU A 56 3.23 5.96 9.20
N SER A 57 4.22 5.10 9.46
CA SER A 57 5.61 5.32 9.03
C SER A 57 5.72 5.37 7.50
N ARG A 58 4.99 4.52 6.77
CA ARG A 58 4.94 4.54 5.31
C ARG A 58 4.41 5.88 4.78
N TRP A 59 3.31 6.38 5.36
CA TRP A 59 2.75 7.67 4.95
C TRP A 59 3.58 8.87 5.40
N ALA A 60 4.27 8.77 6.54
CA ALA A 60 5.18 9.82 7.01
C ALA A 60 6.46 9.93 6.17
N THR A 61 6.86 8.84 5.49
CA THR A 61 8.05 8.80 4.61
C THR A 61 7.76 9.15 3.17
N LEU A 62 6.50 9.35 2.80
CA LEU A 62 6.06 9.86 1.50
C LEU A 62 6.40 11.36 1.37
N GLU A 63 7.70 11.65 1.24
CA GLU A 63 8.17 12.90 0.65
C GLU A 63 8.07 12.79 -0.87
N GLU A 64 7.32 13.70 -1.50
CA GLU A 64 7.09 13.77 -2.95
C GLU A 64 8.39 13.72 -3.77
N THR A 65 9.47 14.30 -3.22
CA THR A 65 10.81 14.34 -3.82
C THR A 65 11.44 12.95 -3.95
N LYS A 66 11.39 12.11 -2.92
CA LYS A 66 11.93 10.74 -2.94
C LYS A 66 11.09 9.81 -3.81
N GLY A 67 9.77 9.98 -3.80
CA GLY A 67 8.87 9.21 -4.67
C GLY A 67 9.17 9.43 -6.15
N ALA A 68 9.38 10.68 -6.56
CA ALA A 68 9.75 11.02 -7.93
C ALA A 68 11.13 10.45 -8.34
N GLU A 69 12.06 10.36 -7.40
CA GLU A 69 13.40 9.83 -7.63
C GLU A 69 13.38 8.31 -7.87
N ILE A 70 12.67 7.57 -7.01
CA ILE A 70 12.47 6.11 -7.13
C ILE A 70 11.70 5.77 -8.41
N PHE A 71 10.67 6.55 -8.75
CA PHE A 71 9.93 6.35 -10.00
C PHE A 71 10.83 6.52 -11.23
N LYS A 72 11.65 7.57 -11.26
CA LYS A 72 12.63 7.79 -12.34
C LYS A 72 13.66 6.67 -12.43
N GLU A 73 14.12 6.15 -11.29
CA GLU A 73 15.04 5.02 -11.27
C GLU A 73 14.39 3.74 -11.80
N THR A 74 13.15 3.48 -11.42
CA THR A 74 12.36 2.33 -11.90
C THR A 74 12.14 2.42 -13.41
N LEU A 75 11.80 3.61 -13.94
CA LEU A 75 11.64 3.85 -15.37
C LEU A 75 12.95 3.59 -16.14
N ARG A 76 14.07 4.13 -15.64
CA ARG A 76 15.41 3.91 -16.24
C ARG A 76 15.82 2.44 -16.21
N SER A 77 15.46 1.71 -15.15
CA SER A 77 15.70 0.27 -15.06
C SER A 77 14.90 -0.49 -16.12
N LEU A 78 13.65 -0.07 -16.37
CA LEU A 78 12.78 -0.68 -17.38
C LEU A 78 13.26 -0.40 -18.80
N GLU A 79 13.69 0.83 -19.08
CA GLU A 79 14.27 1.21 -20.37
C GLU A 79 15.57 0.43 -20.65
N LYS A 80 16.38 0.17 -19.63
CA LYS A 80 17.61 -0.64 -19.77
C LYS A 80 17.34 -2.13 -19.96
N SER A 81 16.26 -2.67 -19.39
CA SER A 81 15.90 -4.08 -19.57
C SER A 81 15.16 -4.35 -20.87
N TYR A 82 14.62 -3.31 -21.52
CA TYR A 82 13.98 -3.41 -22.82
C TYR A 82 15.04 -3.44 -23.94
N VAL A 83 15.43 -4.65 -24.34
CA VAL A 83 16.13 -4.89 -25.61
C VAL A 83 15.05 -5.25 -26.64
N LEU A 84 14.76 -4.35 -27.57
CA LEU A 84 13.91 -4.63 -28.73
C LEU A 84 14.54 -5.81 -29.50
N PRO A 85 13.83 -6.94 -29.69
CA PRO A 85 14.31 -7.99 -30.57
C PRO A 85 14.53 -7.41 -31.97
N GLU A 86 15.65 -7.74 -32.62
CA GLU A 86 16.00 -7.26 -33.97
C GLU A 86 14.92 -7.57 -35.03
N GLU A 87 13.95 -8.41 -34.71
CA GLU A 87 12.77 -8.73 -35.52
C GLU A 87 11.81 -7.54 -35.74
N PHE A 88 11.94 -6.46 -34.95
CA PHE A 88 11.06 -5.27 -35.05
C PHE A 88 11.75 -4.01 -35.59
N THR A 89 13.04 -4.09 -35.97
CA THR A 89 13.71 -3.01 -36.71
C THR A 89 13.50 -3.23 -38.21
N VAL A 90 12.38 -2.74 -38.74
CA VAL A 90 12.08 -2.64 -40.19
C VAL A 90 11.74 -1.21 -40.53
#